data_AF-A0AAE0F7M8-F1
#
_entry.id   AF-A0AAE0F7M8-F1
#
_cell.length_a   1.000
_cell.length_b   1.000
_cell.length_c   1.000
_cell.angle_alpha   90.00
_cell.angle_beta   90.00
_cell.angle_gamma   90.00
#
_symmetry.space_group_name_H-M   'P 1'
#
loop_
_entity.id
_entity.type
_entity.pdbx_description
1 polymer ?
#
loop_
_entity_poly.entity_id
_entity_poly.type
_entity_poly.pdbx_seq_one_letter_code
_entity_poly.pdbx_strand_id
1 'polypeptide(L)'
;MPENIASVAQNQDTLVSSLAEVYLNVHELKSGLEAHGVKPARLNEGFMKLGIQLDHIEIKLDDLHQKMVNMNEEMKKITEKMITSKKPKGLQGRILHLTIPYANLRIIEEVGAGGFATVYRGTWQGTEIAYKEIIIDTSNKKTMLRQV
;
A
#
# COMPACT_ATOMS: atom_id res chain seq x y z
N MET A 1 -7.18 2.78 -4.64
CA MET A 1 -6.11 2.19 -3.78
C MET A 1 -4.79 1.86 -4.50
N PRO A 2 -4.72 1.46 -5.80
CA PRO A 2 -3.44 1.23 -6.46
C PRO A 2 -2.65 2.52 -6.78
N GLU A 3 -3.33 3.66 -6.93
CA GLU A 3 -2.70 4.97 -7.26
C GLU A 3 -1.66 5.42 -6.22
N ASN A 4 -1.81 5.05 -4.95
CA ASN A 4 -0.91 5.50 -3.89
C ASN A 4 0.44 4.72 -3.87
N ILE A 5 0.44 3.46 -4.32
CA ILE A 5 1.67 2.65 -4.38
C ILE A 5 2.52 3.07 -5.58
N ALA A 6 1.88 3.34 -6.71
CA ALA A 6 2.55 3.83 -7.92
C ALA A 6 3.21 5.21 -7.68
N SER A 7 2.51 6.13 -7.01
CA SER A 7 3.09 7.44 -6.68
C SER A 7 4.26 7.34 -5.70
N VAL A 8 4.22 6.40 -4.76
CA VAL A 8 5.33 6.17 -3.81
C VAL A 8 6.56 5.61 -4.52
N ALA A 9 6.38 4.63 -5.42
CA ALA A 9 7.48 4.08 -6.21
C ALA A 9 8.11 5.14 -7.13
N GLN A 10 7.29 5.96 -7.79
CA GLN A 10 7.77 7.05 -8.65
C GLN A 10 8.57 8.10 -7.86
N ASN A 11 8.14 8.43 -6.65
CA ASN A 11 8.88 9.34 -5.78
C ASN A 11 10.22 8.74 -5.33
N GLN A 12 10.28 7.42 -5.09
CA GLN A 12 11.53 6.73 -4.77
C GLN A 12 12.52 6.78 -5.94
N ASP A 13 12.08 6.48 -7.17
CA ASP A 13 12.95 6.52 -8.35
C ASP A 13 13.51 7.91 -8.63
N THR A 14 12.69 8.94 -8.37
CA THR A 14 13.09 10.35 -8.50
C THR A 14 14.19 10.68 -7.49
N LEU A 15 14.04 10.27 -6.24
CA LEU A 15 15.05 10.50 -5.19
C LEU A 15 16.38 9.80 -5.47
N VAL A 16 16.34 8.54 -5.94
CA VAL A 16 17.54 7.79 -6.30
C VAL A 16 18.29 8.49 -7.45
N SER A 17 17.56 8.98 -8.44
CA SER A 17 18.15 9.69 -9.59
C SER A 17 18.81 11.00 -9.17
N SER A 18 18.14 11.79 -8.32
CA SER A 18 18.71 13.03 -7.80
C SER A 18 19.96 12.80 -6.93
N LEU A 19 20.00 11.70 -6.17
CA LEU A 19 21.18 11.36 -5.36
C LEU A 19 22.38 11.01 -6.25
N ALA A 20 22.17 10.24 -7.31
CA ALA A 20 23.22 9.88 -8.26
C ALA A 20 23.84 11.12 -8.93
N GLU A 21 23.01 12.11 -9.27
CA GLU A 21 23.44 13.38 -9.87
C GLU A 21 24.32 14.21 -8.90
N VAL A 22 23.94 14.27 -7.61
CA VAL A 22 24.75 14.93 -6.58
C VAL A 22 26.12 14.27 -6.44
N TYR A 23 26.19 12.93 -6.44
CA TYR A 23 27.46 12.20 -6.38
C TYR A 23 28.37 12.52 -7.58
N LEU A 24 27.80 12.58 -8.79
CA LEU A 24 28.54 12.93 -10.00
C LEU A 24 29.11 14.35 -9.92
N ASN A 25 28.27 15.31 -9.52
CA ASN A 25 28.67 16.72 -9.41
C ASN A 25 29.79 16.92 -8.38
N VAL A 26 29.72 16.23 -7.24
CA VAL A 26 30.79 16.27 -6.21
C VAL A 26 32.09 15.68 -6.75
N HIS A 27 32.02 14.58 -7.51
CA HIS A 27 33.18 13.95 -8.13
C HIS A 27 33.85 14.88 -9.15
N GLU A 28 33.07 15.49 -10.06
CA GLU A 28 33.58 16.41 -11.08
C GLU A 28 34.22 17.67 -10.47
N LEU A 29 33.60 18.25 -9.43
CA LEU A 29 34.15 19.37 -8.69
C LEU A 29 35.51 19.03 -8.07
N LYS A 30 35.65 17.84 -7.49
CA LYS A 30 36.90 17.38 -6.89
C LYS A 30 38.01 17.24 -7.94
N SER A 31 37.72 16.58 -9.05
CA SER A 31 38.67 16.44 -10.16
C SER A 31 39.06 17.79 -10.78
N GLY A 32 38.10 18.72 -10.92
CA GLY A 32 38.34 20.07 -11.42
C GLY A 32 39.27 20.89 -10.53
N LEU A 33 39.10 20.80 -9.21
CA LEU A 33 39.94 21.49 -8.23
C LEU A 33 41.39 20.97 -8.22
N GLU A 34 41.56 19.65 -8.37
CA GLU A 34 42.87 19.00 -8.48
C GLU A 34 43.61 19.42 -9.77
N ALA A 35 42.89 19.52 -10.89
CA ALA A 35 43.45 19.94 -12.18
C ALA A 35 43.94 21.40 -12.19
N HIS A 36 43.37 22.27 -11.35
CA HIS A 36 43.74 23.69 -11.27
C HIS A 36 44.83 23.98 -10.23
N GLY A 37 45.52 22.96 -9.72
CA GLY A 37 46.67 23.12 -8.83
C GLY A 37 46.32 23.65 -7.44
N VAL A 38 45.02 23.68 -7.09
CA VAL A 38 44.58 24.06 -5.75
C VAL A 38 44.93 22.91 -4.81
N LYS A 39 46.08 23.01 -4.14
CA LYS A 39 46.50 22.02 -3.15
C LYS A 39 45.44 21.94 -2.05
N PRO A 40 44.98 20.74 -1.66
CA PRO A 40 43.85 20.59 -0.78
C PRO A 40 44.02 21.33 0.55
N ALA A 41 45.21 21.58 1.08
CA ALA A 41 45.45 22.04 2.47
C ALA A 41 44.51 23.15 3.03
N ARG A 42 44.02 24.12 2.24
CA ARG A 42 43.00 25.11 2.66
C ARG A 42 41.56 24.73 2.30
N LEU A 43 41.37 23.99 1.21
CA LEU A 43 40.13 23.29 0.88
C LEU A 43 39.86 22.10 1.84
N ASN A 44 40.89 21.58 2.50
CA ASN A 44 40.92 20.36 3.28
C ASN A 44 40.09 20.55 4.54
N GLU A 45 40.12 21.74 5.14
CA GLU A 45 39.30 22.03 6.32
C GLU A 45 37.81 22.15 5.95
N GLY A 46 37.50 22.74 4.79
CA GLY A 46 36.13 22.80 4.26
C GLY A 46 35.60 21.42 3.86
N PHE A 47 36.40 20.63 3.15
CA PHE A 47 36.06 19.25 2.77
C PHE A 47 36.01 18.31 3.98
N MET A 48 36.86 18.50 5.00
CA MET A 48 36.78 17.75 6.26
C MET A 48 35.51 18.13 7.04
N LYS A 49 35.13 19.41 7.09
CA LYS A 49 33.85 19.84 7.70
C LYS A 49 32.66 19.27 6.93
N LEU A 50 32.69 19.28 5.60
CA LEU A 50 31.65 18.67 4.76
C LEU A 50 31.60 17.15 4.92
N GLY A 51 32.75 16.47 4.97
CA GLY A 51 32.83 15.03 5.22
C GLY A 51 32.22 14.66 6.58
N ILE A 52 32.60 15.37 7.64
CA ILE A 52 32.01 15.19 8.98
C ILE A 52 30.50 15.46 8.96
N GLN A 53 30.04 16.48 8.23
CA GLN A 53 28.61 16.76 8.09
C GLN A 53 27.87 15.66 7.31
N LEU A 54 28.48 15.11 6.26
CA LEU A 54 27.94 13.99 5.49
C LEU A 54 27.86 12.72 6.33
N ASP A 55 28.92 12.36 7.05
CA ASP A 55 28.91 11.21 7.97
C ASP A 55 27.80 11.34 9.01
N HIS A 56 27.60 12.56 9.53
CA HIS A 56 26.56 12.84 10.52
C HIS A 56 25.14 12.76 9.92
N ILE A 57 24.99 13.07 8.63
CA ILE A 57 23.73 12.89 7.89
C ILE A 57 23.49 11.39 7.63
N GLU A 58 24.51 10.65 7.23
CA GLU A 58 24.45 9.21 6.98
C GLU A 58 24.01 8.45 8.25
N ILE A 59 24.62 8.75 9.39
CA ILE A 59 24.22 8.17 10.69
C ILE A 59 22.76 8.49 11.04
N LYS A 60 22.28 9.71 10.75
CA LYS A 60 20.88 10.09 10.98
C LYS A 60 19.93 9.38 10.03
N LEU A 61 20.34 9.13 8.79
CA LEU A 61 19.56 8.36 7.82
C LEU A 61 19.43 6.90 8.26
N ASP A 62 20.48 6.30 8.80
CA ASP A 62 20.44 4.94 9.34
C ASP A 62 19.51 4.82 10.57
N ASP A 63 19.57 5.78 11.49
CA ASP A 63 18.66 5.83 12.65
C ASP A 63 17.19 5.99 12.21
N LEU A 64 16.94 6.85 11.22
CA LEU A 64 15.61 7.03 10.64
C LEU A 64 15.12 5.73 9.96
N HIS A 65 16.00 5.08 9.20
CA HIS A 65 15.69 3.81 8.54
C HIS A 65 15.29 2.76 9.56
N GLN A 66 16.03 2.65 10.67
CA GLN A 66 15.69 1.69 11.71
C GLN A 66 14.38 2.01 12.42
N LYS A 67 14.10 3.27 12.71
CA LYS A 67 12.80 3.69 13.25
C LYS A 67 11.65 3.31 12.32
N MET A 68 11.84 3.47 11.01
CA MET A 68 10.84 3.08 10.01
C MET A 68 10.62 1.56 9.99
N VAL A 69 11.68 0.76 10.01
CA VAL A 69 11.60 -0.71 10.08
C VAL A 69 10.86 -1.15 11.35
N ASN A 70 11.22 -0.59 12.51
CA ASN A 70 10.57 -0.91 13.78
C ASN A 70 9.08 -0.54 13.78
N MET A 71 8.74 0.65 13.29
CA MET A 71 7.35 1.09 13.16
C MET A 71 6.54 0.18 12.23
N ASN A 72 7.14 -0.31 11.15
CA ASN A 72 6.49 -1.24 10.23
C ASN A 72 6.16 -2.59 10.92
N GLU A 73 7.08 -3.13 11.71
CA GLU A 73 6.84 -4.35 12.50
C GLU A 73 5.77 -4.16 13.58
N GLU A 74 5.70 -2.98 14.22
CA GLU A 74 4.62 -2.66 15.15
C GLU A 74 3.25 -2.58 14.46
N MET A 75 3.18 -1.93 13.31
CA MET A 75 1.96 -1.85 12.49
C MET A 75 1.47 -3.23 12.04
N LYS A 76 2.39 -4.13 11.68
CA LYS A 76 2.08 -5.52 11.35
C LYS A 76 1.45 -6.25 12.54
N LYS A 77 2.03 -6.13 13.73
CA LYS A 77 1.49 -6.73 14.97
C LYS A 77 0.10 -6.18 15.30
N ILE A 78 -0.13 -4.88 15.14
CA ILE A 78 -1.45 -4.27 15.35
C ILE A 78 -2.47 -4.83 14.34
N THR A 79 -2.08 -4.96 13.08
CA THR A 79 -2.93 -5.52 12.01
C THR A 79 -3.31 -6.98 12.30
N GLU A 80 -2.33 -7.81 12.68
CA GLU A 80 -2.57 -9.20 13.08
C GLU A 80 -3.49 -9.30 14.30
N LYS A 81 -3.30 -8.43 15.30
CA LYS A 81 -4.19 -8.34 16.46
C LYS A 81 -5.61 -7.95 16.07
N MET A 82 -5.81 -6.99 15.17
CA MET A 82 -7.14 -6.59 14.69
C MET A 82 -7.84 -7.70 13.89
N ILE A 83 -7.10 -8.46 13.08
CA ILE A 83 -7.65 -9.59 12.32
C ILE A 83 -8.02 -10.74 13.27
N THR A 84 -7.16 -11.05 14.24
CA THR A 84 -7.41 -12.15 15.21
C THR A 84 -8.47 -11.81 16.25
N SER A 85 -8.60 -10.54 16.67
CA SER A 85 -9.67 -10.08 17.57
C SER A 85 -11.03 -9.94 16.87
N LYS A 86 -11.06 -9.87 15.52
CA LYS A 86 -12.29 -9.90 14.72
C LYS A 86 -12.76 -11.31 14.34
N LYS A 87 -12.00 -12.37 14.62
CA LYS A 87 -12.54 -13.74 14.47
C LYS A 87 -13.55 -13.94 15.59
N PRO A 88 -14.87 -13.94 15.30
CA PRO A 88 -15.85 -13.96 16.37
C PRO A 88 -15.75 -15.31 17.07
N LYS A 89 -15.29 -15.29 18.33
CA LYS A 89 -15.54 -16.38 19.26
C LYS A 89 -17.05 -16.41 19.50
N GLY A 90 -17.76 -17.21 18.72
CA GLY A 90 -19.19 -17.48 18.90
C GLY A 90 -20.17 -16.98 17.83
N LEU A 91 -19.83 -17.03 16.52
CA LEU A 91 -20.85 -16.95 15.46
C LEU A 91 -21.43 -18.33 15.07
N GLN A 92 -21.38 -19.32 15.96
CA GLN A 92 -22.25 -20.48 15.82
C GLN A 92 -23.66 -20.07 16.22
N GLY A 93 -24.49 -19.74 15.23
CA GLY A 93 -25.96 -19.69 15.39
C GLY A 93 -26.65 -18.32 15.36
N ARG A 94 -25.99 -17.21 14.97
CA ARG A 94 -26.68 -15.92 14.79
C ARG A 94 -26.61 -15.45 13.34
N ILE A 95 -27.74 -15.50 12.65
CA ILE A 95 -27.91 -14.86 11.33
C ILE A 95 -28.05 -13.36 11.59
N LEU A 96 -27.03 -12.59 11.24
CA LEU A 96 -27.12 -11.14 11.17
C LEU A 96 -27.72 -10.77 9.81
N HIS A 97 -28.90 -10.15 9.82
CA HIS A 97 -29.52 -9.65 8.61
C HIS A 97 -29.02 -8.21 8.36
N LEU A 98 -28.26 -8.01 7.29
CA LEU A 98 -27.81 -6.70 6.85
C LEU A 98 -28.51 -6.36 5.52
N THR A 99 -29.30 -5.30 5.52
CA THR A 99 -29.99 -4.81 4.31
C THR A 99 -29.25 -3.60 3.76
N ILE A 100 -28.85 -3.68 2.49
CA ILE A 100 -28.26 -2.56 1.75
C ILE A 100 -29.33 -2.03 0.79
N PRO A 101 -29.67 -0.72 0.81
CA PRO A 101 -30.58 -0.14 -0.17
C PRO A 101 -30.05 -0.33 -1.59
N TYR A 102 -30.88 -0.83 -2.50
CA TYR A 102 -30.48 -1.09 -3.88
C TYR A 102 -29.93 0.16 -4.59
N ALA A 103 -30.49 1.35 -4.28
CA ALA A 103 -30.01 2.63 -4.81
C ALA A 103 -28.54 2.96 -4.48
N ASN A 104 -27.95 2.28 -3.48
CA ASN A 104 -26.54 2.45 -3.13
C ASN A 104 -25.60 1.53 -3.91
N LEU A 105 -26.15 0.65 -4.75
CA LEU A 105 -25.39 -0.26 -5.61
C LEU A 105 -25.33 0.33 -7.02
N ARG A 106 -24.12 0.36 -7.59
CA ARG A 106 -23.95 0.65 -9.01
C ARG A 106 -23.55 -0.63 -9.72
N ILE A 107 -24.48 -1.20 -10.49
CA ILE A 107 -24.23 -2.36 -11.34
C ILE A 107 -23.51 -1.89 -12.60
N ILE A 108 -22.45 -2.59 -12.99
CA ILE A 108 -21.59 -2.21 -14.13
C ILE A 108 -21.81 -3.16 -15.30
N GLU A 109 -21.58 -4.46 -15.11
CA GLU A 109 -21.71 -5.47 -16.16
C GLU A 109 -22.11 -6.83 -15.61
N GLU A 110 -22.75 -7.66 -16.43
CA GLU A 110 -22.92 -9.07 -16.16
C GLU A 110 -21.59 -9.81 -16.32
N VAL A 111 -21.23 -10.63 -15.34
CA VAL A 111 -20.02 -11.48 -15.37
C VAL A 111 -20.38 -12.91 -15.74
N GLY A 112 -21.61 -13.34 -15.45
CA GLY A 112 -22.14 -14.60 -15.95
C GLY A 112 -23.46 -15.00 -15.30
N ALA A 113 -24.18 -15.88 -15.99
CA ALA A 113 -25.44 -16.47 -15.55
C ALA A 113 -25.33 -17.98 -15.36
N GLY A 114 -26.03 -18.49 -14.36
CA GLY A 114 -26.24 -19.92 -14.13
C GLY A 114 -27.70 -20.22 -13.81
N GLY A 115 -28.06 -21.50 -13.67
CA GLY A 115 -29.47 -21.93 -13.53
C GLY A 115 -30.24 -21.37 -12.31
N PHE A 116 -29.56 -20.72 -11.36
CA PHE A 116 -30.19 -20.19 -10.13
C PHE A 116 -29.95 -18.69 -9.90
N ALA A 117 -29.04 -18.08 -10.65
CA ALA A 117 -28.62 -16.71 -10.40
C ALA A 117 -27.84 -16.11 -11.57
N THR A 118 -27.92 -14.79 -11.68
CA THR A 118 -27.03 -13.98 -12.51
C THR A 118 -26.07 -13.20 -11.60
N VAL A 119 -24.80 -13.18 -11.97
CA VAL A 119 -23.74 -12.46 -11.24
C VAL A 119 -23.32 -11.24 -12.04
N TYR A 120 -23.30 -10.11 -11.37
CA TYR A 120 -22.88 -8.84 -11.93
C TYR A 120 -21.66 -8.30 -11.18
N ARG A 121 -20.79 -7.60 -11.91
CA ARG A 121 -19.78 -6.73 -11.33
C ARG A 121 -20.43 -5.39 -11.01
N GLY A 122 -20.17 -4.86 -9.82
CA GLY A 122 -20.69 -3.57 -9.41
C GLY A 122 -19.76 -2.86 -8.45
N THR A 123 -20.21 -1.70 -7.98
CA THR A 123 -19.55 -0.95 -6.91
C THR A 123 -20.55 -0.62 -5.81
N TRP A 124 -20.07 -0.67 -4.56
CA TRP A 124 -20.78 -0.21 -3.38
C TRP A 124 -19.83 0.66 -2.56
N GLN A 125 -20.21 1.93 -2.31
CA GLN A 125 -19.36 2.91 -1.63
C GLN A 125 -17.93 3.01 -2.22
N GLY A 126 -17.82 2.94 -3.55
CA GLY A 126 -16.53 3.00 -4.25
C GLY A 126 -15.69 1.71 -4.19
N THR A 127 -16.18 0.67 -3.52
CA THR A 127 -15.54 -0.65 -3.48
C THR A 127 -16.15 -1.56 -4.55
N GLU A 128 -15.31 -2.23 -5.32
CA GLU A 128 -15.74 -3.23 -6.30
C GLU A 128 -16.32 -4.46 -5.61
N ILE A 129 -17.46 -4.94 -6.10
CA ILE A 129 -18.20 -6.07 -5.54
C ILE A 129 -18.75 -6.99 -6.63
N ALA A 130 -19.04 -8.23 -6.24
CA ALA A 130 -19.91 -9.12 -7.00
C ALA A 130 -21.34 -9.04 -6.42
N TYR A 131 -22.30 -8.70 -7.26
CA TYR A 131 -23.73 -8.73 -6.93
C TYR A 131 -24.35 -9.98 -7.54
N LYS A 132 -24.88 -10.88 -6.71
CA LYS A 132 -25.55 -12.11 -7.14
C LYS A 132 -27.06 -11.95 -7.02
N GLU A 133 -27.73 -11.82 -8.15
CA GLU A 133 -29.18 -11.79 -8.24
C GLU A 133 -29.70 -13.22 -8.27
N ILE A 134 -30.45 -13.61 -7.23
CA ILE A 134 -30.99 -14.96 -7.10
C ILE A 134 -32.38 -14.98 -7.75
N ILE A 135 -32.58 -15.90 -8.70
CA ILE A 135 -33.90 -16.14 -9.28
C ILE A 135 -34.66 -17.04 -8.32
N ILE A 136 -35.66 -16.48 -7.62
CA ILE A 136 -36.53 -17.26 -6.76
C ILE A 136 -37.73 -17.71 -7.60
N ASP A 137 -37.75 -18.98 -7.99
CA ASP A 137 -38.93 -19.59 -8.59
C ASP A 137 -40.03 -19.75 -7.54
N THR A 138 -40.96 -18.80 -7.51
CA THR A 138 -42.10 -18.83 -6.58
C THR A 138 -43.19 -19.82 -6.99
N SER A 139 -43.06 -20.52 -8.13
CA SER A 139 -44.09 -21.44 -8.64
C SER A 139 -44.11 -22.81 -7.95
N ASN A 140 -43.04 -23.20 -7.24
CA ASN A 140 -42.91 -24.51 -6.57
C ASN A 140 -42.89 -24.45 -5.03
N LYS A 141 -43.82 -23.72 -4.41
CA LYS A 141 -43.93 -23.59 -2.93
C LYS A 141 -44.23 -24.89 -2.14
N LYS A 142 -44.27 -26.09 -2.75
CA LYS A 142 -44.76 -27.30 -2.05
C LYS A 142 -43.73 -28.37 -1.70
N THR A 143 -42.49 -28.29 -2.16
CA THR A 143 -41.56 -29.39 -1.86
C THR A 143 -40.13 -28.89 -1.92
N MET A 144 -39.56 -28.45 -0.78
CA MET A 144 -38.13 -28.60 -0.45
C MET A 144 -37.77 -27.78 0.81
N LEU A 145 -38.26 -28.20 1.98
CA LEU A 145 -37.56 -27.96 3.25
C LEU A 145 -37.85 -29.12 4.22
N ARG A 146 -37.31 -30.29 3.90
CA ARG A 146 -36.87 -31.28 4.90
C ARG A 146 -35.73 -32.08 4.27
N GLN A 147 -34.53 -31.96 4.83
CA GLN A 147 -33.82 -33.13 5.30
C GLN A 147 -32.88 -32.72 6.45
N VAL A 148 -32.73 -33.70 7.32
CA VAL A 148 -32.26 -33.71 8.72
C VAL A 148 -30.75 -33.60 8.78
#